data_AF-A0A3A4JZX4-F1
#
_entry.id   AF-A0A3A4JZX4-F1
#
_cell.length_a   1.000
_cell.length_b   1.000
_cell.length_c   1.000
_cell.angle_alpha   90.00
_cell.angle_beta   90.00
_cell.angle_gamma   90.00
#
_symmetry.space_group_name_H-M   'P 1'
#
loop_
_entity.id
_entity.type
_entity.pdbx_description
1 polymer ?
#
loop_
_entity_poly.entity_id
_entity_poly.type
_entity_poly.pdbx_seq_one_letter_code
_entity_poly.pdbx_strand_id
1 'polypeptide(L)'
;MYNKKGFTLIELVMVIIILGILAAVAIPRYYDLRQQAREAAEKGQVGGVRTGIHTYYANHTSWPTILDNATDGTACNVTNRCFTEVLGQGGITSDWRRINSTAYQGPLTNYTYNSTDGSFLEEE
;
A
#
# COMPACT_ATOMS: atom_id res chain seq x y z
N MET A 1 -44.34 27.89 27.56
CA MET A 1 -43.46 27.00 28.36
C MET A 1 -43.19 25.75 27.55
N TYR A 2 -41.95 25.51 27.12
CA TYR A 2 -41.60 24.34 26.32
C TYR A 2 -41.35 23.15 27.27
N ASN A 3 -42.23 22.15 27.24
CA ASN A 3 -42.04 20.90 27.96
C ASN A 3 -40.82 20.18 27.36
N LYS A 4 -39.66 20.31 28.00
CA LYS A 4 -38.48 19.53 27.67
C LYS A 4 -38.76 18.07 28.07
N LYS A 5 -39.26 17.28 27.13
CA LYS A 5 -39.30 15.82 27.25
C LYS A 5 -37.85 15.33 27.35
N GLY A 6 -37.45 14.87 28.52
CA GLY A 6 -36.14 14.23 28.72
C GLY A 6 -36.09 12.88 28.02
N PHE A 7 -34.90 12.50 27.56
CA PHE A 7 -34.62 11.18 27.00
C PHE A 7 -34.84 10.10 28.07
N THR A 8 -35.45 8.97 27.71
CA THR A 8 -35.67 7.89 28.68
C THR A 8 -34.42 7.00 28.79
N LEU A 9 -34.15 6.47 29.98
CA LEU A 9 -33.02 5.55 30.19
C LEU A 9 -33.11 4.31 29.30
N ILE A 10 -34.34 3.80 29.09
CA ILE A 10 -34.57 2.63 28.24
C ILE A 10 -34.23 2.91 26.77
N GLU A 11 -34.47 4.12 26.29
CA GLU A 11 -34.19 4.53 24.91
C GLU A 11 -32.68 4.64 24.67
N LEU A 12 -31.93 5.15 25.65
CA LEU A 12 -30.47 5.15 25.58
C LEU A 12 -29.90 3.72 25.62
N VAL A 13 -30.45 2.85 26.49
CA VAL A 13 -30.01 1.44 26.62
C VAL A 13 -30.31 0.64 25.35
N MET A 14 -31.49 0.81 24.75
CA MET A 14 -31.84 0.13 23.51
C MET A 14 -30.92 0.55 22.34
N VAL A 15 -30.56 1.84 22.26
CA VAL A 15 -29.66 2.36 21.22
C VAL A 15 -28.27 1.75 21.34
N ILE A 16 -27.67 1.69 22.54
CA ILE A 16 -26.34 1.08 22.70
C ILE A 16 -26.35 -0.42 22.42
N ILE A 17 -27.46 -1.12 22.68
CA ILE A 17 -27.61 -2.55 22.34
C ILE A 17 -27.60 -2.73 20.83
N ILE A 18 -28.40 -1.94 20.10
CA ILE A 18 -28.44 -2.00 18.62
C ILE A 18 -27.07 -1.65 18.04
N LEU A 19 -26.42 -0.58 18.52
CA LEU A 19 -25.08 -0.20 18.09
C LEU A 19 -24.04 -1.29 18.42
N GLY A 20 -24.18 -1.98 19.55
CA GLY A 20 -23.32 -3.10 19.92
C GLY A 20 -23.42 -4.28 18.94
N ILE A 21 -24.63 -4.65 18.52
CA ILE A 21 -24.85 -5.72 17.53
C ILE A 21 -24.30 -5.32 16.16
N LEU A 22 -24.58 -4.09 15.71
CA LEU A 22 -24.07 -3.58 14.44
C LEU A 22 -22.53 -3.56 14.42
N ALA A 23 -21.91 -3.09 15.52
CA ALA A 23 -20.45 -3.06 15.65
C ALA A 23 -19.85 -4.46 15.60
N ALA A 24 -20.44 -5.44 16.30
CA ALA A 24 -19.94 -6.82 16.33
C ALA A 24 -19.85 -7.47 14.93
N VAL A 25 -20.80 -7.18 14.04
CA VAL A 25 -20.80 -7.71 12.67
C VAL A 25 -19.96 -6.86 11.71
N ALA A 26 -19.93 -5.53 11.91
CA ALA A 26 -19.23 -4.61 11.01
C ALA A 26 -17.70 -4.64 11.17
N ILE A 27 -17.20 -4.77 12.40
CA ILE A 27 -15.76 -4.74 12.71
C ILE A 27 -14.95 -5.80 11.95
N PRO A 28 -15.30 -7.10 11.96
CA PRO A 28 -14.50 -8.11 11.25
C PRO A 28 -14.46 -7.85 9.74
N ARG A 29 -15.61 -7.54 9.13
CA ARG A 29 -15.69 -7.20 7.69
C ARG A 29 -14.87 -5.96 7.34
N TYR A 30 -14.83 -4.97 8.22
CA TYR A 30 -14.03 -3.77 8.00
C TYR A 30 -12.53 -4.08 8.00
N TYR A 31 -12.06 -4.99 8.86
CA TYR A 31 -10.66 -5.44 8.83
C TYR A 31 -10.31 -6.15 7.51
N ASP A 32 -11.15 -7.07 7.06
CA ASP A 32 -10.95 -7.80 5.80
C ASP A 32 -10.91 -6.85 4.60
N LEU A 33 -11.84 -5.89 4.54
CA LEU A 33 -11.89 -4.88 3.49
C LEU A 33 -10.62 -4.01 3.46
N ARG A 34 -10.08 -3.65 4.63
CA ARG A 34 -8.83 -2.88 4.70
C ARG A 34 -7.63 -3.69 4.23
N GLN A 35 -7.58 -5.00 4.48
CA GLN A 35 -6.52 -5.85 4.00
C GLN A 35 -6.58 -5.99 2.47
N GLN A 36 -7.78 -6.27 1.93
CA GLN A 36 -8.00 -6.36 0.48
C GLN A 36 -7.67 -5.04 -0.23
N ALA A 37 -8.01 -3.90 0.37
CA ALA A 37 -7.67 -2.59 -0.19
C ALA A 37 -6.16 -2.35 -0.24
N ARG A 38 -5.40 -2.80 0.77
CA ARG A 38 -3.93 -2.73 0.75
C ARG A 38 -3.33 -3.62 -0.33
N GLU A 39 -3.82 -4.86 -0.43
CA GLU A 39 -3.38 -5.81 -1.44
C GLU A 39 -3.64 -5.29 -2.86
N ALA A 40 -4.81 -4.70 -3.10
CA ALA A 40 -5.14 -4.09 -4.38
C ALA A 40 -4.26 -2.87 -4.70
N ALA A 41 -3.99 -2.02 -3.70
CA ALA A 41 -3.10 -0.86 -3.87
C ALA A 41 -1.67 -1.29 -4.18
N GLU A 42 -1.15 -2.28 -3.46
CA GLU A 42 0.18 -2.84 -3.67
C GLU A 42 0.31 -3.49 -5.05
N LYS A 43 -0.65 -4.32 -5.46
CA LYS A 43 -0.69 -4.89 -6.82
C LYS A 43 -0.70 -3.80 -7.90
N GLY A 44 -1.42 -2.70 -7.66
CA GLY A 44 -1.42 -1.54 -8.55
C GLY A 44 -0.05 -0.88 -8.66
N GLN A 45 0.64 -0.67 -7.54
CA GLN A 45 1.99 -0.11 -7.51
C GLN A 45 3.01 -1.03 -8.20
N VAL A 46 2.98 -2.33 -7.89
CA VAL A 46 3.84 -3.36 -8.52
C VAL A 46 3.61 -3.41 -10.04
N GLY A 47 2.35 -3.36 -10.48
CA GLY A 47 2.01 -3.30 -11.91
C GLY A 47 2.57 -2.05 -12.59
N GLY A 48 2.52 -0.91 -11.91
CA GLY A 48 3.15 0.34 -12.35
C GLY A 48 4.66 0.21 -12.48
N VAL A 49 5.34 -0.36 -11.48
CA VAL A 49 6.80 -0.59 -11.50
C VAL A 49 7.19 -1.51 -12.67
N ARG A 50 6.49 -2.64 -12.84
CA ARG A 50 6.73 -3.58 -13.96
C ARG A 50 6.57 -2.88 -15.31
N THR A 51 5.50 -2.10 -15.48
CA THR A 51 5.28 -1.31 -16.70
C THR A 51 6.40 -0.29 -16.91
N GLY A 52 6.87 0.36 -15.85
CA GLY A 52 8.00 1.26 -15.86
C GLY A 52 9.30 0.60 -16.30
N ILE A 53 9.60 -0.60 -15.79
CA ILE A 53 10.78 -1.39 -16.18
C ILE A 53 10.74 -1.71 -17.69
N HIS A 54 9.60 -2.17 -18.21
CA HIS A 54 9.45 -2.43 -19.64
C HIS A 54 9.54 -1.17 -20.50
N THR A 55 9.03 -0.03 -20.00
CA THR A 55 9.15 1.27 -20.67
C THR A 55 10.61 1.72 -20.69
N TYR A 56 11.36 1.52 -19.61
CA TYR A 56 12.78 1.79 -19.55
C TYR A 56 13.54 0.98 -20.61
N TYR A 57 13.26 -0.33 -20.70
CA TYR A 57 13.86 -1.21 -21.70
C TYR A 57 13.54 -0.75 -23.13
N ALA A 58 12.30 -0.36 -23.41
CA ALA A 58 11.91 0.16 -24.71
C ALA A 58 12.69 1.42 -25.13
N ASN A 59 13.09 2.25 -24.17
CA ASN A 59 13.83 3.48 -24.43
C ASN A 59 15.36 3.29 -24.47
N HIS A 60 15.91 2.36 -23.69
CA HIS A 60 17.36 2.19 -23.52
C HIS A 60 17.92 0.92 -24.17
N THR A 61 17.07 0.02 -24.65
CA THR A 61 17.43 -1.30 -25.21
C THR A 61 18.18 -2.22 -24.22
N SER A 62 18.14 -1.88 -22.93
CA SER A 62 18.74 -2.62 -21.83
C SER A 62 17.86 -2.53 -20.59
N TRP A 63 17.94 -3.54 -19.72
CA TRP A 63 17.25 -3.51 -18.43
C TRP A 63 17.94 -2.53 -17.48
N PRO A 64 17.18 -1.85 -16.61
CA PRO A 64 17.78 -0.99 -15.60
C PRO A 64 18.63 -1.84 -14.65
N THR A 65 19.83 -1.39 -14.31
CA THR A 65 20.70 -2.11 -13.35
C THR A 65 20.19 -2.00 -11.92
N ILE A 66 19.54 -0.88 -11.60
CA ILE A 66 18.86 -0.56 -10.34
C ILE A 66 17.56 0.17 -10.67
N LEU A 67 16.55 0.07 -9.79
CA LEU A 67 15.26 0.74 -10.00
C LEU A 67 15.20 2.15 -9.39
N ASP A 68 16.14 2.48 -8.50
CA ASP A 68 16.31 3.78 -7.86
C ASP A 68 17.67 3.88 -7.18
N ASN A 69 17.93 5.04 -6.57
CA ASN A 69 19.07 5.28 -5.69
C ASN A 69 18.63 5.60 -4.24
N ALA A 70 17.51 5.03 -3.79
CA ALA A 70 17.05 5.16 -2.42
C ALA A 70 18.03 4.51 -1.44
N THR A 71 18.15 5.07 -0.24
CA THR A 71 19.00 4.55 0.82
C THR A 71 18.45 3.22 1.32
N ASP A 72 19.29 2.18 1.26
CA ASP A 72 18.99 0.84 1.77
C ASP A 72 18.56 0.86 3.25
N GLY A 73 17.64 -0.02 3.62
CA GLY A 73 17.11 -0.16 4.98
C GLY A 73 16.20 0.98 5.45
N THR A 74 15.99 2.01 4.63
CA THR A 74 15.18 3.18 4.97
C THR A 74 13.87 3.20 4.21
N ALA A 75 12.77 3.48 4.90
CA ALA A 75 11.45 3.61 4.27
C ALA A 75 11.46 4.72 3.21
N CYS A 76 10.73 4.47 2.12
CA CYS A 76 10.56 5.44 1.05
C CYS A 76 9.77 6.63 1.59
N ASN A 77 10.23 7.84 1.31
CA ASN A 77 9.64 9.10 1.73
C ASN A 77 9.88 10.18 0.67
N VAL A 78 9.42 11.41 0.91
CA VAL A 78 9.57 12.51 -0.07
C VAL A 78 11.02 12.86 -0.41
N THR A 79 11.97 12.55 0.46
CA THR A 79 13.41 12.77 0.29
C THR A 79 14.15 11.51 -0.16
N ASN A 80 13.64 10.32 0.23
CA ASN A 80 14.18 9.01 -0.12
C ASN A 80 13.16 8.26 -1.00
N ARG A 81 13.10 8.60 -2.28
CA ARG A 81 12.03 8.13 -3.17
C ARG A 81 12.45 6.82 -3.84
N CYS A 82 11.55 5.84 -3.88
CA CYS A 82 11.84 4.53 -4.48
C CYS A 82 11.28 4.41 -5.90
N PHE A 83 11.87 3.55 -6.71
CA PHE A 83 11.54 3.31 -8.13
C PHE A 83 11.65 4.55 -9.04
N THR A 84 12.54 5.50 -8.72
CA THR A 84 12.68 6.76 -9.45
C THR A 84 13.13 6.58 -10.90
N GLU A 85 13.87 5.52 -11.22
CA GLU A 85 14.38 5.28 -12.58
C GLU A 85 13.28 4.77 -13.52
N VAL A 86 12.24 4.14 -12.97
CA VAL A 86 11.19 3.46 -13.76
C VAL A 86 9.82 4.12 -13.66
N LEU A 87 9.57 4.91 -12.60
CA LEU A 87 8.33 5.67 -12.41
C LEU A 87 8.57 7.16 -12.69
N GLY A 88 8.29 7.61 -13.91
CA GLY A 88 8.61 8.93 -14.48
C GLY A 88 7.99 10.19 -13.85
N GLN A 89 7.56 10.15 -12.58
CA GLN A 89 7.12 11.31 -11.79
C GLN A 89 7.50 11.16 -10.31
N GLY A 90 8.78 10.88 -10.07
CA GLY A 90 9.37 10.84 -8.74
C GLY A 90 9.20 9.52 -7.99
N GLY A 91 8.58 8.48 -8.54
CA GLY A 91 8.45 7.22 -7.82
C GLY A 91 7.69 7.30 -6.48
N ILE A 92 7.80 6.26 -5.67
CA ILE A 92 6.97 6.00 -4.49
C ILE A 92 7.57 6.64 -3.24
N THR A 93 6.71 7.22 -2.39
CA THR A 93 7.09 7.99 -1.20
C THR A 93 6.49 7.47 0.12
N SER A 94 5.80 6.34 0.12
CA SER A 94 5.27 5.74 1.34
C SER A 94 5.11 4.24 1.17
N ASP A 95 5.01 3.54 2.30
CA ASP A 95 4.66 2.11 2.42
C ASP A 95 5.63 1.11 1.78
N TRP A 96 6.64 1.61 1.09
CA TRP A 96 7.73 0.83 0.52
C TRP A 96 9.02 1.10 1.28
N ARG A 97 9.95 0.17 1.20
CA ARG A 97 11.31 0.32 1.69
C ARG A 97 12.26 -0.41 0.76
N ARG A 98 13.36 0.22 0.39
CA ARG A 98 14.44 -0.49 -0.28
C ARG A 98 15.25 -1.28 0.75
N ILE A 99 15.42 -2.58 0.53
CA ILE A 99 16.22 -3.45 1.41
C ILE A 99 17.68 -3.42 0.94
N ASN A 100 17.89 -3.63 -0.36
CA ASN A 100 19.18 -3.55 -1.04
C ASN A 100 18.94 -3.17 -2.51
N SER A 101 19.98 -3.19 -3.36
CA SER A 101 19.87 -2.77 -4.77
C SER A 101 18.87 -3.58 -5.60
N THR A 102 18.56 -4.81 -5.20
CA THR A 102 17.65 -5.71 -5.92
C THR A 102 16.39 -6.06 -5.13
N ALA A 103 16.33 -5.79 -3.83
CA ALA A 103 15.21 -6.22 -2.98
C ALA A 103 14.48 -5.02 -2.36
N TYR A 104 13.16 -5.11 -2.34
CA TYR A 104 12.24 -4.10 -1.83
C TYR A 104 11.23 -4.76 -0.91
N GLN A 105 10.87 -4.07 0.16
CA GLN A 105 9.75 -4.43 1.01
C GLN A 105 8.56 -3.56 0.63
N GLY A 106 7.48 -4.21 0.20
CA GLY A 106 6.18 -3.59 0.00
C GLY A 106 5.34 -3.59 1.30
N PRO A 107 4.10 -3.10 1.22
CA PRO A 107 3.18 -3.06 2.35
C PRO A 107 2.84 -4.42 2.97
N LEU A 108 2.72 -5.48 2.14
CA LEU A 108 2.38 -6.83 2.60
C LEU A 108 3.55 -7.81 2.44
N THR A 109 4.30 -7.73 1.34
CA THR A 109 5.31 -8.75 1.00
C THR A 109 6.60 -8.13 0.48
N ASN A 110 7.64 -8.96 0.32
CA ASN A 110 8.91 -8.53 -0.26
C ASN A 110 8.93 -8.81 -1.75
N TYR A 111 9.71 -8.03 -2.48
CA TYR A 111 9.90 -8.14 -3.91
C TYR A 111 11.37 -8.12 -4.26
N THR A 112 11.74 -8.93 -5.24
CA THR A 112 13.08 -8.98 -5.80
C THR A 112 13.06 -8.64 -7.28
N TYR A 113 13.98 -7.76 -7.67
CA TYR A 113 14.25 -7.29 -9.02
C TYR A 113 15.47 -8.03 -9.60
N ASN A 114 15.32 -8.55 -10.82
CA ASN A 114 16.41 -9.14 -11.58
C ASN A 114 16.73 -8.27 -12.80
N SER A 115 17.94 -7.70 -12.82
CA SER A 115 18.43 -6.85 -13.89
C SER A 115 18.83 -7.61 -15.16
N THR A 116 18.84 -8.94 -15.14
CA THR A 116 19.18 -9.77 -16.31
C THR A 116 17.98 -9.93 -17.25
N ASP A 117 16.78 -10.05 -16.68
CA ASP A 117 15.55 -10.33 -17.42
C ASP A 117 14.45 -9.27 -17.20
N GLY A 118 14.69 -8.28 -16.33
CA GLY A 118 13.74 -7.23 -16.00
C GLY A 118 12.60 -7.70 -15.09
N SER A 119 12.66 -8.91 -14.53
CA SER A 119 11.58 -9.42 -13.67
C SER A 119 11.55 -8.72 -12.31
N PHE A 120 10.35 -8.41 -11.84
CA PHE A 120 10.08 -7.88 -10.51
C PHE A 120 9.03 -8.75 -9.84
N LEU A 121 9.48 -9.67 -8.99
CA LEU A 121 8.70 -10.79 -8.48
C LEU A 121 8.52 -10.67 -6.97
N GLU A 122 7.38 -11.13 -6.49
CA GLU A 122 7.07 -11.26 -5.07
C GLU A 122 7.82 -12.48 -4.49
N GLU A 123 8.34 -12.34 -3.29
CA GLU A 123 8.92 -13.45 -2.52
C GLU A 123 7.80 -14.16 -1.74
N GLU A 124 7.67 -15.48 -1.94
CA GLU A 124 6.75 -16.33 -1.18
C GLU A 124 7.17 -16.55 0.28
#